data_AF-A0A8H7G2M2-F1
#
_entry.id   AF-A0A8H7G2M2-F1
#
_cell.length_a   1.000
_cell.length_b   1.000
_cell.length_c   1.000
_cell.angle_alpha   90.00
_cell.angle_beta   90.00
_cell.angle_gamma   90.00
#
_symmetry.space_group_name_H-M   'P 1'
#
loop_
_entity.id
_entity.type
_entity.pdbx_description
1 polymer ?
#
loop_
_entity_poly.entity_id
_entity_poly.type
_entity_poly.pdbx_seq_one_letter_code
_entity_poly.pdbx_strand_id
1 'polypeptide(L)'
;MPLAVVISSIYWSLLLLFPSLILQKNPNSEPSSSGDALMRIPVSVDLSLHAAPGLALLADFMLFQRKFSKTEVRYVAPVIVALSAGWYGWWVEYCASFNGTFPYPFLTENPFNVRVGIYGGAATLALVSFWIINALHPNPSRRS
;
A
#
# COMPACT_ATOMS: atom_id res chain seq x y z
N MET A 1 0.42 2.55 -11.06
CA MET A 1 0.94 3.61 -10.17
C MET A 1 0.40 3.61 -8.75
N PRO A 2 -0.92 3.76 -8.51
CA PRO A 2 -1.42 4.17 -7.18
C PRO A 2 -1.14 3.13 -6.11
N LEU A 3 -1.28 1.85 -6.48
CA LEU A 3 -1.05 0.71 -5.60
C LEU A 3 0.39 0.64 -5.08
N ALA A 4 1.40 0.87 -5.92
CA ALA A 4 2.79 0.78 -5.50
C ALA A 4 3.14 1.89 -4.49
N VAL A 5 2.60 3.11 -4.68
CA VAL A 5 2.76 4.20 -3.70
C VAL A 5 2.12 3.83 -2.37
N VAL A 6 0.93 3.24 -2.38
CA VAL A 6 0.27 2.75 -1.15
C VAL A 6 1.13 1.71 -0.45
N ILE A 7 1.65 0.72 -1.20
CA ILE A 7 2.51 -0.33 -0.65
C ILE A 7 3.74 0.28 0.04
N SER A 8 4.52 1.13 -0.64
CA SER A 8 5.73 1.74 -0.06
C SER A 8 5.42 2.64 1.13
N SER A 9 4.41 3.51 0.99
CA SER A 9 4.09 4.53 2.01
C SER A 9 3.51 3.93 3.28
N ILE A 10 2.56 2.99 3.17
CA ILE A 10 2.01 2.28 4.33
C ILE A 10 3.10 1.42 4.97
N TYR A 11 3.83 0.65 4.16
CA TYR A 11 4.84 -0.28 4.68
C TYR A 11 5.91 0.45 5.50
N TRP A 12 6.60 1.43 4.93
CA TRP A 12 7.68 2.10 5.67
C TRP A 12 7.17 2.99 6.80
N SER A 13 5.99 3.59 6.68
CA SER A 13 5.40 4.35 7.81
C SER A 13 5.13 3.44 9.00
N LEU A 14 4.54 2.26 8.77
CA LEU A 14 4.30 1.28 9.83
C LEU A 14 5.59 0.65 10.33
N LEU A 15 6.54 0.31 9.45
CA LEU A 15 7.82 -0.27 9.86
C LEU A 15 8.61 0.66 10.78
N LEU A 16 8.61 1.97 10.48
CA LEU A 16 9.37 2.96 11.24
C LEU A 16 8.68 3.39 12.53
N LEU A 17 7.35 3.54 12.52
CA LEU A 17 6.60 4.11 13.64
C LEU A 17 5.93 3.05 14.51
N PHE A 18 5.48 1.94 13.92
CA PHE A 18 4.66 0.92 14.56
C PHE A 18 5.03 -0.50 14.08
N PRO A 19 6.28 -0.96 14.27
CA PRO A 19 6.76 -2.20 13.65
C PRO A 19 6.01 -3.46 14.09
N SER A 20 5.43 -3.48 15.29
CA SER A 20 4.61 -4.60 15.78
C SER A 20 3.32 -4.80 15.00
N LEU A 21 2.84 -3.77 14.29
CA LEU A 21 1.63 -3.85 13.47
C LEU A 21 1.88 -4.61 12.17
N ILE A 22 3.11 -4.55 11.63
CA ILE A 22 3.45 -5.07 10.31
C ILE A 22 4.36 -6.30 10.34
N LEU A 23 5.23 -6.41 11.34
CA LEU A 23 6.14 -7.54 11.49
C LEU A 23 5.52 -8.61 12.38
N GLN A 24 5.69 -9.87 11.98
CA GLN A 24 5.29 -11.00 12.81
C GLN A 24 6.29 -11.22 13.95
N LYS A 25 5.78 -11.74 15.08
CA LYS A 25 6.63 -12.21 16.18
C LYS A 25 7.45 -13.41 15.71
N ASN A 26 8.73 -13.43 16.05
CA ASN A 26 9.61 -14.54 15.73
C ASN A 26 9.26 -15.74 16.62
N PRO A 27 8.82 -16.87 16.07
CA PRO A 27 8.46 -18.04 16.88
C PRO A 27 9.68 -18.71 17.53
N ASN A 28 10.90 -18.38 17.08
CA ASN A 28 12.15 -18.99 17.55
C ASN A 28 12.93 -18.11 18.53
N SER A 29 12.39 -16.98 18.98
CA SER A 29 13.07 -16.14 19.97
C SER A 29 12.80 -16.64 21.39
N GLU A 30 13.87 -16.97 22.11
CA GLU A 30 13.84 -17.17 23.57
C GLU A 30 13.21 -15.96 24.27
N PRO A 31 12.40 -16.15 25.33
CA PRO A 31 11.79 -15.06 26.09
C PRO A 31 12.88 -14.26 26.82
N SER A 32 13.46 -13.30 26.12
CA SER A 32 14.36 -12.31 26.71
C SER A 32 13.53 -11.22 27.38
N SER A 33 13.99 -10.74 28.54
CA SER A 33 13.48 -9.54 29.23
C SER A 33 13.48 -8.24 28.39
N SER A 34 13.91 -8.30 27.13
CA SER A 34 14.01 -7.21 26.17
C SER A 34 13.06 -7.41 24.96
N GLY A 35 11.76 -7.63 25.19
CA GLY A 35 10.71 -7.52 24.18
C GLY A 35 10.65 -8.63 23.10
N ASP A 36 9.47 -8.77 22.48
CA ASP A 36 9.22 -9.73 21.39
C ASP A 36 10.16 -9.47 20.20
N ALA A 37 10.96 -10.47 19.79
CA ALA A 37 11.80 -10.33 18.62
C ALA A 37 10.91 -10.33 17.36
N LEU A 38 10.89 -9.23 16.62
CA LEU A 38 10.13 -9.12 15.37
C LEU A 38 10.95 -9.66 14.19
N MET A 39 10.34 -10.48 13.34
CA MET A 39 11.00 -11.02 12.15
C MET A 39 11.17 -9.93 11.10
N ARG A 40 12.41 -9.68 10.67
CA ARG A 40 12.74 -8.70 9.62
C ARG A 40 13.26 -9.41 8.38
N ILE A 41 12.88 -8.89 7.21
CA ILE A 41 13.42 -9.33 5.93
C ILE A 41 14.76 -8.63 5.62
N PRO A 42 15.64 -9.24 4.81
CA PRO A 42 16.85 -8.56 4.35
C PRO A 42 16.52 -7.27 3.60
N VAL A 43 17.34 -6.23 3.78
CA VAL A 43 17.10 -4.89 3.17
C VAL A 43 17.02 -4.97 1.64
N SER A 44 17.80 -5.84 1.00
CA SER A 44 17.73 -6.04 -0.44
C SER A 44 16.36 -6.55 -0.90
N VAL A 45 15.77 -7.47 -0.14
CA VAL A 45 14.42 -7.99 -0.39
C VAL A 45 13.39 -6.89 -0.12
N ASP A 46 13.56 -6.14 0.97
CA ASP A 46 12.66 -5.03 1.32
C ASP A 46 12.56 -3.99 0.19
N LEU A 47 13.71 -3.50 -0.28
CA LEU A 47 13.78 -2.53 -1.37
C LEU A 47 13.20 -3.10 -2.66
N SER A 48 13.40 -4.39 -2.94
CA SER A 48 12.87 -5.03 -4.15
C SER A 48 11.34 -5.16 -4.12
N LEU A 49 10.74 -5.36 -2.94
CA LEU A 49 9.30 -5.50 -2.78
C LEU A 49 8.60 -4.13 -2.67
N HIS A 50 9.20 -3.19 -1.94
CA HIS A 50 8.54 -1.95 -1.54
C HIS A 50 9.02 -0.73 -2.32
N ALA A 51 10.29 -0.65 -2.74
CA ALA A 51 10.83 0.52 -3.42
C ALA A 51 10.79 0.38 -4.95
N ALA A 52 11.37 -0.71 -5.46
CA ALA A 52 11.64 -0.88 -6.88
C ALA A 52 10.38 -0.82 -7.77
N PRO A 53 9.26 -1.46 -7.43
CA PRO A 53 8.05 -1.39 -8.25
C PRO A 53 7.47 0.02 -8.29
N GLY A 54 7.48 0.73 -7.15
CA GLY A 54 6.99 2.10 -7.04
C GLY A 54 7.81 3.08 -7.87
N LEU A 55 9.14 3.00 -7.77
CA LEU A 55 10.04 3.86 -8.52
C LEU A 55 10.01 3.57 -10.03
N ALA A 56 10.02 2.29 -10.42
CA ALA A 56 9.99 1.89 -11.82
C ALA A 56 8.70 2.37 -12.50
N LEU A 57 7.56 2.11 -11.86
CA LEU A 57 6.28 2.57 -12.37
C LEU A 57 6.23 4.12 -12.39
N LEU A 58 6.75 4.81 -11.37
CA LEU A 58 6.70 6.28 -11.32
C LEU A 58 7.54 6.90 -12.42
N ALA A 59 8.73 6.36 -12.66
CA ALA A 59 9.57 6.74 -13.78
C ALA A 59 8.87 6.46 -15.11
N ASP A 60 8.24 5.30 -15.28
CA ASP A 60 7.48 4.97 -16.49
C ASP A 60 6.38 5.99 -16.76
N PHE A 61 5.57 6.29 -15.74
CA PHE A 61 4.51 7.27 -15.85
C PHE A 61 5.06 8.67 -16.20
N MET A 62 6.07 9.14 -15.50
CA MET A 62 6.59 10.52 -15.65
C MET A 62 7.39 10.74 -16.93
N LEU A 63 8.03 9.70 -17.47
CA LEU A 63 8.95 9.81 -18.61
C LEU A 63 8.34 9.33 -19.93
N PHE A 64 7.48 8.30 -19.90
CA PHE A 64 7.02 7.62 -21.10
C PHE A 64 5.51 7.69 -21.32
N GLN A 65 4.71 7.84 -20.25
CA GLN A 65 3.26 7.87 -20.39
C GLN A 65 2.71 9.28 -20.63
N ARG A 66 1.43 9.33 -21.00
CA ARG A 66 0.68 10.59 -21.13
C ARG A 66 -0.03 10.90 -19.83
N LYS A 67 -0.09 12.19 -19.50
CA LYS A 67 -0.93 12.71 -18.41
C LYS A 67 -2.39 12.31 -18.63
N PHE A 68 -3.04 11.82 -17.57
CA PHE A 68 -4.46 11.50 -17.60
C PHE A 68 -5.31 12.77 -17.71
N SER A 69 -6.37 12.70 -18.51
CA SER A 69 -7.32 13.77 -18.71
C SER A 69 -8.09 14.09 -17.42
N LYS A 70 -8.68 15.30 -17.35
CA LYS A 70 -9.49 15.72 -16.20
C LYS A 70 -10.67 14.77 -15.94
N THR A 71 -11.26 14.23 -17.00
CA THR A 71 -12.40 13.29 -16.90
C THR A 71 -11.96 11.96 -16.30
N GLU A 72 -10.84 11.40 -16.78
CA GLU A 72 -10.29 10.15 -16.24
C GLU A 72 -9.92 10.31 -14.76
N VAL A 73 -9.27 11.41 -14.41
CA VAL A 73 -8.84 11.71 -13.03
C VAL A 73 -10.02 11.88 -12.09
N ARG A 74 -11.09 12.53 -12.54
CA ARG A 74 -12.25 12.87 -11.71
C ARG A 74 -13.24 11.71 -11.54
N TYR A 75 -13.44 10.91 -12.59
CA TYR A 75 -14.52 9.91 -12.61
C TYR A 75 -13.99 8.48 -12.66
N VAL A 76 -12.99 8.21 -13.51
CA VAL A 76 -12.49 6.84 -13.71
C VAL A 76 -11.61 6.40 -12.55
N ALA A 77 -10.68 7.25 -12.12
CA ALA A 77 -9.74 6.90 -11.06
C ALA A 77 -10.42 6.52 -9.72
N PRO A 78 -11.42 7.27 -9.20
CA PRO A 78 -12.12 6.86 -7.98
C PRO A 78 -12.84 5.52 -8.12
N VAL A 79 -13.47 5.26 -9.28
CA VAL A 79 -14.18 3.99 -9.54
C VAL A 79 -13.19 2.82 -9.54
N ILE A 80 -12.07 2.94 -10.25
CA ILE A 80 -11.05 1.89 -10.30
C ILE A 80 -10.44 1.64 -8.91
N VAL A 81 -10.17 2.70 -8.15
CA VAL A 81 -9.66 2.57 -6.77
C VAL A 81 -10.67 1.87 -5.87
N ALA A 82 -11.95 2.26 -5.93
CA ALA A 82 -13.00 1.64 -5.13
C ALA A 82 -13.19 0.15 -5.46
N LEU A 83 -13.22 -0.19 -6.75
CA LEU A 83 -13.30 -1.58 -7.20
C LEU A 83 -12.09 -2.39 -6.75
N SER A 84 -10.89 -1.84 -6.89
CA SER A 84 -9.65 -2.51 -6.48
C SER A 84 -9.60 -2.74 -4.96
N ALA A 85 -9.98 -1.74 -4.17
CA ALA A 85 -10.02 -1.84 -2.71
C ALA A 85 -11.11 -2.81 -2.24
N GLY A 86 -12.30 -2.77 -2.85
CA GLY A 86 -13.38 -3.71 -2.57
C GLY A 86 -13.00 -5.14 -2.90
N TRP A 87 -12.41 -5.37 -4.07
CA TRP A 87 -11.92 -6.68 -4.49
C TRP A 87 -10.82 -7.22 -3.56
N TYR A 88 -9.81 -6.40 -3.28
CA TYR A 88 -8.72 -6.77 -2.38
C TYR A 88 -9.23 -7.07 -0.97
N GLY A 89 -10.07 -6.21 -0.41
CA GLY A 89 -10.67 -6.40 0.89
C GLY A 89 -11.46 -7.69 0.96
N TRP A 90 -12.35 -7.94 -0.01
CA TRP A 90 -13.09 -9.20 -0.07
C TRP A 90 -12.15 -10.42 -0.14
N TRP A 91 -11.15 -10.39 -1.01
CA TRP A 91 -10.22 -11.50 -1.18
C TRP A 91 -9.43 -11.80 0.09
N VAL A 92 -8.93 -10.76 0.76
CA VAL A 92 -8.15 -10.91 2.00
C VAL A 92 -9.00 -11.45 3.15
N GLU A 93 -10.24 -10.97 3.30
CA GLU A 93 -11.19 -11.52 4.28
C GLU A 93 -11.51 -13.00 3.97
N TYR A 94 -11.70 -13.33 2.69
CA TYR A 94 -11.92 -14.71 2.27
C TYR A 94 -10.72 -15.60 2.64
N CYS A 95 -9.49 -15.20 2.30
CA CYS A 95 -8.29 -15.94 2.70
C CYS A 95 -8.16 -16.08 4.22
N ALA A 96 -8.46 -15.03 4.98
CA ALA A 96 -8.42 -15.07 6.45
C ALA A 96 -9.43 -16.06 7.03
N SER A 97 -10.56 -16.30 6.37
CA SER A 97 -11.54 -17.29 6.81
C SER A 97 -11.02 -18.74 6.74
N PHE A 98 -10.03 -19.03 5.87
CA PHE A 98 -9.35 -20.33 5.83
C PHE A 98 -8.10 -20.37 6.71
N ASN A 99 -7.34 -19.27 6.73
CA ASN A 99 -6.05 -19.22 7.43
C ASN A 99 -6.20 -18.93 8.93
N GLY A 100 -7.37 -18.48 9.38
CA GLY A 100 -7.64 -18.02 10.76
C GLY A 100 -6.96 -16.70 11.13
N THR A 101 -6.08 -16.18 10.27
CA THR A 101 -5.29 -14.97 10.49
C THR A 101 -5.12 -14.20 9.18
N PHE A 102 -4.88 -12.90 9.29
CA PHE A 102 -4.52 -12.05 8.16
C PHE A 102 -2.99 -12.03 7.98
N PRO A 103 -2.50 -11.66 6.78
CA PRO A 103 -1.07 -11.53 6.53
C PRO A 103 -0.35 -10.56 7.47
N TYR A 104 -1.06 -9.55 7.99
CA TYR A 104 -0.52 -8.53 8.87
C TYR A 104 -1.24 -8.51 10.24
N PRO A 105 -0.50 -8.41 11.36
CA PRO A 105 -1.07 -8.33 12.70
C PRO A 105 -2.15 -7.25 12.85
N PHE A 106 -1.94 -6.05 12.27
CA PHE A 106 -2.92 -4.96 12.37
C PHE A 106 -4.28 -5.28 11.74
N LEU A 107 -4.37 -6.26 10.85
CA LEU A 107 -5.66 -6.74 10.34
C LEU A 107 -6.24 -7.80 11.26
N THR A 108 -5.42 -8.75 11.73
CA THR A 108 -5.87 -9.83 12.63
C THR A 108 -6.42 -9.31 13.96
N GLU A 109 -5.78 -8.31 14.55
CA GLU A 109 -6.11 -7.82 15.89
C GLU A 109 -7.30 -6.84 15.92
N ASN A 110 -7.82 -6.45 14.75
CA ASN A 110 -8.87 -5.44 14.64
C ASN A 110 -10.20 -6.04 14.16
N PRO A 111 -11.35 -5.57 14.67
CA PRO A 111 -12.65 -6.02 14.21
C PRO A 111 -12.94 -5.55 12.78
N PHE A 112 -13.92 -6.19 12.13
CA PHE A 112 -14.23 -5.99 10.70
C PHE A 112 -14.49 -4.52 10.33
N ASN A 113 -15.22 -3.77 11.15
CA ASN A 113 -15.50 -2.35 10.90
C ASN A 113 -14.21 -1.50 10.86
N VAL A 114 -13.23 -1.81 11.71
CA VAL A 114 -11.93 -1.12 11.71
C VAL A 114 -11.13 -1.52 10.47
N ARG A 115 -11.16 -2.80 10.06
CA ARG A 115 -10.51 -3.26 8.82
C ARG A 115 -11.09 -2.59 7.58
N VAL A 116 -12.41 -2.44 7.50
CA VAL A 116 -13.06 -1.66 6.43
C VAL A 116 -12.55 -0.22 6.43
N GLY A 117 -12.38 0.41 7.60
CA GLY A 117 -11.76 1.72 7.73
C GLY A 117 -10.33 1.75 7.21
N ILE A 118 -9.52 0.72 7.50
CA ILE A 118 -8.14 0.59 7.00
C ILE A 118 -8.12 0.46 5.47
N TYR A 119 -8.96 -0.41 4.89
CA TYR A 119 -9.08 -0.55 3.43
C TYR A 119 -9.50 0.76 2.78
N GLY A 120 -10.46 1.47 3.38
CA GLY A 120 -10.89 2.80 2.95
C GLY A 120 -9.76 3.82 3.01
N GLY A 121 -9.00 3.87 4.11
CA GLY A 121 -7.85 4.76 4.27
C GLY A 121 -6.76 4.51 3.23
N ALA A 122 -6.43 3.23 2.98
CA ALA A 122 -5.49 2.85 1.94
C ALA A 122 -5.97 3.24 0.53
N ALA A 123 -7.27 3.06 0.24
CA ALA A 123 -7.88 3.48 -1.01
C ALA A 123 -7.81 5.01 -1.19
N THR A 124 -8.14 5.78 -0.15
CA THR A 124 -8.01 7.24 -0.16
C THR A 124 -6.58 7.68 -0.42
N LEU A 125 -5.60 7.08 0.27
CA LEU A 125 -4.19 7.36 0.04
C LEU A 125 -3.77 7.08 -1.40
N ALA A 126 -4.24 5.97 -1.98
CA ALA A 126 -4.00 5.63 -3.38
C ALA A 126 -4.51 6.74 -4.32
N LEU A 127 -5.76 7.16 -4.11
CA LEU A 127 -6.43 8.13 -4.96
C LEU A 127 -5.78 9.52 -4.86
N VAL A 128 -5.50 9.99 -3.64
CA VAL A 128 -4.83 11.27 -3.42
C VAL A 128 -3.42 11.26 -4.02
N SER A 129 -2.67 10.18 -3.81
CA SER A 129 -1.32 10.04 -4.40
C SER A 129 -1.38 10.09 -5.92
N PHE A 130 -2.33 9.39 -6.53
CA PHE A 130 -2.55 9.43 -7.97
C PHE A 130 -2.86 10.85 -8.46
N TRP A 131 -3.75 11.58 -7.78
CA TRP A 131 -4.07 12.95 -8.13
C TRP A 131 -2.85 13.87 -8.08
N ILE A 132 -2.04 13.77 -7.02
CA ILE A 132 -0.80 14.55 -6.87
C ILE A 132 0.17 14.22 -8.00
N ILE A 133 0.43 12.94 -8.25
CA ILE A 133 1.37 12.48 -9.29
C ILE A 133 0.90 12.94 -10.68
N ASN A 134 -0.38 12.78 -11.01
CA ASN A 134 -0.91 13.25 -12.29
C ASN A 134 -0.88 14.78 -12.41
N ALA A 135 -1.07 15.51 -11.31
CA ALA A 135 -0.95 16.96 -11.29
C ALA A 135 0.49 17.41 -11.62
N LEU A 136 1.48 16.73 -11.03
CA LEU A 136 2.92 16.97 -11.25
C LEU A 136 3.44 16.49 -12.61
N HIS A 137 2.71 15.59 -13.29
CA HIS A 137 3.12 15.10 -14.60
C HIS A 137 3.35 16.26 -15.61
N PRO A 138 4.51 16.30 -16.29
CA PRO A 138 4.83 17.34 -17.27
C PRO A 138 3.76 17.39 -18.36
N ASN A 139 3.23 18.57 -18.67
CA ASN A 139 2.22 18.73 -19.72
C ASN A 139 2.92 19.24 -20.99
N PRO A 140 2.97 18.46 -22.10
CA PRO A 140 3.63 18.90 -23.33
C PRO A 140 2.99 20.15 -23.94
N SER A 141 1.70 20.39 -23.70
CA SER A 141 0.88 21.44 -24.31
C SER A 141 1.00 22.84 -23.67
N ARG A 142 1.93 23.04 -22.72
CA ARG A 142 2.15 24.35 -22.07
C ARG A 142 3.41 25.08 -22.56
N ARG A 143 4.04 24.58 -23.62
CA ARG A 143 5.15 25.22 -24.35
C ARG A 143 4.69 25.61 -25.76
N SER A 144 3.80 26.59 -25.86
CA SER A 144 3.49 27.32 -27.10
C SER A 144 2.97 28.70 -26.75
#